data_AF-A0A3L7JXV7-F1
#
_entry.id   AF-A0A3L7JXV7-F1
#
_cell.length_a   1.000
_cell.length_b   1.000
_cell.length_c   1.000
_cell.angle_alpha   90.00
_cell.angle_beta   90.00
_cell.angle_gamma   90.00
#
_symmetry.space_group_name_H-M   'P 1'
#
loop_
_entity.id
_entity.type
_entity.pdbx_description
1 polymer ?
#
loop_
_entity_poly.entity_id
_entity_poly.type
_entity_poly.pdbx_seq_one_letter_code
_entity_poly.pdbx_strand_id
1 'polypeptide(L)'
;MVTFLLIVSFIFNIVIMFSVVLLYVRQNRLVETENNQRKMMNEMEDVITAYLIEMKEENEKFLSQIQEVKENKPMKAAVESDDMTEIAPSHKRRHAVSAYKKSLSPGRDDLIISEAEQKVDRDEAENTFLQKAMDLQKQGLSIDEIAKELNTGKTEIELLLKFRQFQ
;
A
#
# COMPACT_ATOMS: atom_id res chain seq x y z
N MET A 1 1.54 57.75 -41.02
CA MET A 1 0.70 56.55 -41.19
C MET A 1 1.55 55.27 -41.21
N VAL A 2 2.46 55.10 -42.18
CA VAL A 2 3.30 53.88 -42.27
C VAL A 2 4.27 53.70 -41.09
N THR A 3 4.86 54.80 -40.59
CA THR A 3 5.76 54.77 -39.43
C THR A 3 5.08 54.29 -38.14
N PHE A 4 3.82 54.69 -37.93
CA PHE A 4 3.00 54.22 -36.81
C PHE A 4 2.76 52.70 -36.90
N LEU A 5 2.41 52.21 -38.09
CA LEU A 5 2.23 50.77 -38.32
C LEU A 5 3.52 49.96 -38.11
N LEU A 6 4.68 50.49 -38.49
CA LEU A 6 5.97 49.85 -38.23
C LEU A 6 6.29 49.73 -36.73
N ILE A 7 6.01 50.77 -35.95
CA ILE A 7 6.24 50.75 -34.50
C ILE A 7 5.34 49.69 -33.84
N VAL A 8 4.06 49.62 -34.23
CA VAL A 8 3.11 48.63 -33.72
C VAL A 8 3.57 47.20 -34.07
N SER A 9 4.04 46.98 -35.30
CA SER A 9 4.60 45.68 -35.73
C SER A 9 5.83 45.29 -34.90
N PHE A 10 6.72 46.25 -34.63
CA PHE A 10 7.92 45.99 -33.82
C PHE A 10 7.57 45.62 -32.38
N ILE A 11 6.58 46.30 -31.77
CA ILE A 11 6.07 45.95 -30.44
C ILE A 11 5.48 44.54 -30.42
N PHE A 12 4.67 44.19 -31.43
CA PHE A 12 4.10 42.84 -31.54
C PHE A 12 5.18 41.76 -31.64
N ASN A 13 6.25 42.00 -32.40
CA ASN A 13 7.37 41.06 -32.50
C ASN A 13 8.05 40.85 -31.14
N ILE A 14 8.27 41.91 -30.36
CA ILE A 14 8.81 41.80 -28.99
C ILE A 14 7.88 40.98 -28.10
N VAL A 15 6.57 41.22 -28.17
CA VAL A 15 5.56 40.48 -27.39
C VAL A 15 5.55 39.00 -27.75
N ILE A 16 5.66 38.66 -29.04
CA ILE A 16 5.73 37.27 -29.52
C ILE A 16 7.01 36.61 -29.00
N MET A 17 8.16 37.26 -29.12
CA MET A 17 9.44 36.74 -28.66
C MET A 17 9.42 36.49 -27.14
N PHE A 18 8.85 37.42 -26.37
CA PHE A 18 8.64 37.25 -24.93
C PHE A 18 7.69 36.09 -24.61
N SER A 19 6.59 35.95 -25.35
CA SER A 19 5.62 34.86 -25.18
C SER A 19 6.27 33.49 -25.43
N VAL A 20 7.12 33.37 -26.45
CA VAL A 20 7.87 32.14 -26.73
C VAL A 20 8.81 31.78 -25.59
N VAL A 21 9.54 32.76 -25.03
CA VAL A 21 10.43 32.52 -23.88
C VAL A 21 9.64 32.06 -22.65
N LEU A 22 8.51 32.69 -22.35
CA LEU A 22 7.64 32.28 -21.24
C LEU A 22 7.12 30.84 -21.40
N LEU A 23 6.70 30.48 -22.61
CA LEU A 23 6.26 29.11 -22.92
C LEU A 23 7.41 28.11 -22.79
N TYR A 24 8.60 28.46 -23.29
CA TYR A 24 9.80 27.61 -23.17
C TYR A 24 10.14 27.30 -21.71
N VAL A 25 10.14 28.32 -20.83
CA VAL A 25 10.39 28.12 -19.40
C VAL A 25 9.33 27.23 -18.76
N ARG A 26 8.04 27.47 -19.05
CA ARG A 26 6.94 26.66 -18.51
C ARG A 26 7.01 25.20 -18.97
N GLN A 27 7.32 24.98 -20.25
CA GLN A 27 7.45 23.64 -20.82
C GLN A 27 8.64 22.90 -20.22
N ASN A 28 9.78 23.57 -20.06
CA ASN A 28 10.98 22.96 -19.47
C ASN A 28 10.77 22.56 -18.00
N ARG A 29 10.02 23.37 -17.22
CA ARG A 29 9.67 23.04 -15.83
C ARG A 29 8.82 21.78 -15.71
N LEU A 30 7.94 21.54 -16.68
CA LEU A 30 7.08 20.35 -16.71
C LEU A 30 7.93 19.09 -16.94
N VAL A 31 8.84 19.13 -17.91
CA VAL A 31 9.75 18.02 -18.25
C VAL A 31 10.69 17.69 -17.09
N GLU A 32 11.20 18.70 -16.37
CA GLU A 32 12.01 18.48 -15.17
C GLU A 32 11.22 17.80 -14.05
N THR A 33 9.94 18.16 -13.89
CA THR A 33 9.06 17.55 -12.90
C THR A 33 8.78 16.08 -13.25
N GLU A 34 8.50 15.76 -14.51
CA GLU A 34 8.31 14.38 -14.98
C GLU A 34 9.57 13.51 -14.76
N ASN A 35 10.75 14.05 -15.07
CA ASN A 35 12.01 13.34 -14.84
C ASN A 35 12.27 13.09 -13.35
N ASN A 36 11.95 14.04 -12.48
CA ASN A 36 12.08 13.88 -11.03
C ASN A 36 11.07 12.86 -10.48
N GLN A 37 9.82 12.85 -10.98
CA GLN A 37 8.84 11.84 -10.63
C GLN A 37 9.30 10.43 -11.01
N ARG A 38 9.87 10.26 -12.21
CA ARG A 38 10.37 8.96 -12.66
C ARG A 38 11.54 8.45 -11.81
N LYS A 39 12.44 9.33 -11.36
CA LYS A 39 13.52 8.98 -10.42
C LYS A 39 12.97 8.55 -9.06
N MET A 40 12.04 9.33 -8.52
CA MET A 40 11.39 9.03 -7.24
C MET A 40 10.65 7.69 -7.28
N MET A 41 10.00 7.36 -8.40
CA MET A 41 9.34 6.07 -8.58
C MET A 41 10.31 4.89 -8.53
N ASN A 42 11.48 5.02 -9.17
CA ASN A 42 12.52 3.99 -9.09
C ASN A 42 13.08 3.84 -7.66
N GLU A 43 13.34 4.96 -6.98
CA GLU A 43 13.78 4.92 -5.57
C GLU A 43 12.72 4.27 -4.67
N MET A 44 11.43 4.50 -4.94
CA MET A 44 10.32 3.86 -4.23
C MET A 44 10.26 2.36 -4.50
N GLU A 45 10.48 1.90 -5.74
CA GLU A 45 10.57 0.47 -6.07
C GLU A 45 11.68 -0.23 -5.28
N ASP A 46 12.85 0.40 -5.15
CA ASP A 46 13.97 -0.12 -4.37
C ASP A 46 13.63 -0.21 -2.87
N VAL A 47 12.99 0.83 -2.31
CA VAL A 47 12.56 0.84 -0.90
C VAL A 47 11.50 -0.23 -0.63
N ILE A 48 10.50 -0.36 -1.50
CA ILE A 48 9.45 -1.39 -1.38
C ILE A 48 10.07 -2.78 -1.48
N THR A 49 11.01 -2.98 -2.40
CA THR A 49 11.68 -4.28 -2.58
C THR A 49 12.48 -4.65 -1.32
N ALA A 50 13.25 -3.72 -0.77
CA ALA A 50 13.97 -3.93 0.48
C ALA A 50 13.02 -4.28 1.62
N TYR A 51 11.89 -3.58 1.73
CA TYR A 51 10.88 -3.84 2.75
C TYR A 51 10.17 -5.20 2.58
N LEU A 52 9.82 -5.59 1.35
CA LEU A 52 9.21 -6.89 1.07
C LEU A 52 10.16 -8.05 1.43
N ILE A 53 11.47 -7.86 1.21
CA ILE A 53 12.49 -8.82 1.63
C ILE A 53 12.53 -8.90 3.16
N GLU A 54 12.59 -7.75 3.85
CA GLU A 54 12.61 -7.69 5.32
C GLU A 54 11.37 -8.36 5.94
N MET A 55 10.17 -8.05 5.46
CA MET A 55 8.93 -8.68 5.91
C MET A 55 8.91 -10.19 5.65
N LYS A 56 9.44 -10.63 4.50
CA LYS A 56 9.53 -12.07 4.18
C LYS A 56 10.47 -12.76 5.17
N GLU A 57 11.64 -12.19 5.43
CA GLU A 57 12.60 -12.73 6.39
C GLU A 57 12.03 -12.77 7.81
N GLU A 58 11.29 -11.74 8.23
CA GLU A 58 10.63 -11.70 9.53
C GLU A 58 9.55 -12.79 9.65
N ASN A 59 8.74 -12.99 8.61
CA ASN A 59 7.76 -14.08 8.55
C ASN A 59 8.44 -15.46 8.63
N GLU A 60 9.56 -15.67 7.94
CA GLU A 60 10.33 -16.92 8.00
C GLU A 60 10.93 -17.15 9.40
N LYS A 61 11.47 -16.10 10.04
CA LYS A 61 11.96 -16.16 11.43
C LYS A 61 10.85 -16.47 12.44
N PHE A 62 9.65 -15.94 12.23
CA PHE A 62 8.50 -16.24 13.08
C PHE A 62 8.04 -17.70 12.93
N LEU A 63 7.98 -18.19 11.69
CA LEU A 63 7.66 -19.58 11.38
C LEU A 63 8.65 -20.56 12.03
N SER A 64 9.95 -20.26 11.96
CA SER A 64 10.99 -21.12 12.55
C SER A 64 10.92 -21.14 14.07
N GLN A 65 10.71 -19.99 14.73
CA GLN A 65 10.52 -19.91 16.18
C GLN A 65 9.29 -20.71 16.65
N ILE A 66 8.17 -20.63 15.92
CA ILE A 66 6.97 -21.44 16.24
C ILE A 66 7.25 -22.94 16.07
N GLN A 67 8.00 -23.32 15.03
CA GLN A 67 8.33 -24.72 14.77
C GLN A 67 9.28 -25.29 15.83
N GLU A 68 10.28 -24.51 16.25
CA GLU A 68 11.25 -24.89 17.29
C GLU A 68 10.61 -25.03 18.67
N VAL A 69 9.65 -24.16 19.01
CA VAL A 69 8.85 -24.26 20.25
C VAL A 69 7.94 -25.50 20.24
N LYS A 70 7.56 -25.99 19.06
CA LYS A 70 6.74 -27.21 18.90
C LYS A 70 7.56 -28.49 19.00
N GLU A 71 8.86 -28.44 18.68
CA GLU A 71 9.77 -29.60 18.72
C GLU A 71 10.45 -29.79 20.09
N ASN A 72 10.68 -28.71 20.85
CA ASN A 72 11.39 -28.76 22.15
C ASN A 72 10.48 -28.91 23.38
N LYS A 73 9.58 -29.90 23.40
CA LYS A 73 8.86 -30.29 24.64
C LYS A 73 8.89 -31.81 24.84
N PRO A 74 9.72 -32.35 25.75
CA PRO A 74 9.65 -33.74 26.14
C PRO A 74 8.51 -33.92 27.15
N MET A 75 7.32 -34.33 26.67
CA MET A 75 6.29 -34.89 27.54
C MET A 75 6.60 -36.37 27.79
N LYS A 76 7.28 -36.66 28.90
CA LYS A 76 7.35 -38.03 29.43
C LYS A 76 6.02 -38.38 30.10
N ALA A 77 5.27 -39.29 29.51
CA ALA A 77 4.54 -40.36 30.19
C ALA A 77 4.09 -41.37 29.14
N ALA A 78 4.60 -42.60 29.28
CA ALA A 78 4.33 -43.74 28.42
C ALA A 78 2.86 -44.16 28.47
N VAL A 79 2.33 -44.68 27.36
CA VAL A 79 1.64 -45.97 27.25
C VAL A 79 1.73 -46.43 25.78
N GLU A 80 2.22 -47.65 25.59
CA GLU A 80 2.28 -48.48 24.37
C GLU A 80 0.86 -48.63 23.76
N SER A 81 0.59 -48.89 22.48
CA SER A 81 1.16 -49.80 21.49
C SER A 81 0.42 -49.56 20.16
N ASP A 82 1.11 -49.80 19.04
CA ASP A 82 0.62 -50.49 17.84
C ASP A 82 -0.85 -50.27 17.38
N ASP A 83 -1.06 -49.51 16.30
CA ASP A 83 -1.62 -50.07 15.05
C ASP A 83 -1.62 -49.00 13.94
N MET A 84 -1.27 -49.43 12.74
CA MET A 84 -1.38 -48.68 11.50
C MET A 84 -2.86 -48.71 11.08
N THR A 85 -3.59 -47.60 11.21
CA THR A 85 -4.87 -47.47 10.48
C THR A 85 -5.14 -46.05 10.01
N GLU A 86 -5.54 -46.02 8.76
CA GLU A 86 -5.87 -44.91 7.88
C GLU A 86 -7.08 -44.07 8.36
N ILE A 87 -7.05 -42.78 7.94
CA ILE A 87 -8.20 -41.86 7.70
C ILE A 87 -8.86 -41.17 8.91
N ALA A 88 -8.57 -39.86 9.06
CA ALA A 88 -9.62 -38.84 9.30
C ALA A 88 -9.10 -37.42 8.98
N PRO A 89 -9.72 -36.65 8.05
CA PRO A 89 -9.34 -35.28 7.82
C PRO A 89 -9.78 -34.42 9.00
N SER A 90 -8.79 -33.90 9.73
CA SER A 90 -8.94 -32.88 10.77
C SER A 90 -10.03 -31.87 10.41
N HIS A 91 -11.06 -31.78 11.26
CA HIS A 91 -12.26 -30.95 11.05
C HIS A 91 -11.96 -29.48 10.69
N LYS A 92 -10.77 -28.96 11.03
CA LYS A 92 -10.34 -27.59 10.68
C LYS A 92 -10.01 -27.42 9.19
N ARG A 93 -9.51 -28.45 8.51
CA ARG A 93 -9.20 -28.41 7.07
C ARG A 93 -10.46 -28.43 6.20
N ARG A 94 -11.52 -29.12 6.64
CA ARG A 94 -12.78 -29.20 5.87
C ARG A 94 -13.49 -27.85 5.76
N HIS A 95 -13.41 -27.02 6.79
CA HIS A 95 -13.98 -25.67 6.76
C HIS A 95 -13.21 -24.70 5.86
N ALA A 96 -11.87 -24.81 5.81
CA ALA A 96 -11.05 -23.99 4.92
C ALA A 96 -11.27 -24.36 3.43
N VAL A 97 -11.33 -25.67 3.12
CA VAL A 97 -11.54 -26.14 1.74
C VAL A 97 -12.98 -25.89 1.26
N SER A 98 -13.98 -25.97 2.14
CA SER A 98 -15.37 -25.68 1.78
C SER A 98 -15.63 -24.18 1.58
N ALA A 99 -14.94 -23.30 2.31
CA ALA A 99 -14.96 -21.86 2.07
C ALA A 99 -14.35 -21.52 0.69
N TYR A 100 -13.21 -22.14 0.35
CA TYR A 100 -12.55 -21.92 -0.94
C TYR A 100 -13.34 -22.50 -2.13
N LYS A 101 -13.99 -23.64 -1.94
CA LYS A 101 -14.84 -24.25 -2.99
C LYS A 101 -16.14 -23.47 -3.19
N LYS A 102 -16.66 -22.82 -2.14
CA LYS A 102 -17.84 -21.95 -2.24
C LYS A 102 -17.56 -20.65 -3.00
N SER A 103 -16.32 -20.17 -3.00
CA SER A 103 -15.88 -19.05 -3.85
C SER A 103 -15.57 -19.44 -5.31
N LEU A 104 -15.54 -20.74 -5.65
CA LEU A 104 -15.21 -21.26 -6.97
C LEU A 104 -16.42 -21.90 -7.69
N SER A 105 -17.61 -21.26 -7.63
CA SER A 105 -18.67 -21.60 -8.60
C SER A 105 -18.36 -20.97 -9.97
N PRO A 106 -18.38 -21.74 -11.07
CA PRO A 106 -18.13 -21.22 -12.40
C PRO A 106 -19.41 -20.56 -12.92
N GLY A 107 -19.31 -19.29 -13.27
CA GLY A 107 -20.41 -18.56 -13.91
C GLY A 107 -20.58 -17.15 -13.38
N ARG A 108 -19.62 -16.27 -13.72
CA ARG A 108 -19.80 -14.82 -13.89
C ARG A 108 -18.67 -14.32 -14.80
N ASP A 109 -18.67 -14.79 -16.04
CA ASP A 109 -18.12 -14.02 -17.16
C ASP A 109 -19.17 -12.94 -17.47
N ASP A 110 -19.13 -11.83 -16.73
CA ASP A 110 -19.71 -10.54 -17.08
C ASP A 110 -19.75 -9.69 -15.81
N LEU A 111 -18.66 -8.99 -15.50
CA LEU A 111 -18.69 -7.69 -14.81
C LEU A 111 -17.35 -6.99 -15.10
N ILE A 112 -17.27 -6.40 -16.29
CA ILE A 112 -16.42 -5.22 -16.51
C ILE A 112 -17.02 -4.13 -15.62
N ILE A 113 -16.42 -3.90 -14.44
CA ILE A 113 -16.82 -2.82 -13.55
C ILE A 113 -16.04 -1.57 -13.96
N SER A 114 -16.78 -0.61 -14.50
CA SER A 114 -16.47 0.81 -14.63
C SER A 114 -15.66 1.35 -13.43
N GLU A 115 -14.42 1.76 -13.67
CA GLU A 115 -13.48 2.28 -12.66
C GLU A 115 -13.68 3.76 -12.28
N ALA A 116 -14.76 4.41 -12.71
CA ALA A 116 -14.84 5.88 -12.67
C ALA A 116 -15.66 6.51 -11.52
N GLU A 117 -16.45 5.76 -10.75
CA GLU A 117 -17.43 6.39 -9.82
C GLU A 117 -17.28 6.00 -8.33
N GLN A 118 -16.24 5.26 -7.94
CA GLN A 118 -16.09 4.76 -6.56
C GLN A 118 -14.90 5.30 -5.75
N LYS A 119 -14.13 6.27 -6.29
CA LYS A 119 -12.94 6.81 -5.60
C LYS A 119 -13.23 7.90 -4.57
N VAL A 120 -14.30 8.68 -4.74
CA VAL A 120 -14.52 9.89 -3.92
C VAL A 120 -14.91 9.57 -2.46
N ASP A 121 -15.68 8.51 -2.22
CA ASP A 121 -16.12 8.13 -0.86
C ASP A 121 -15.06 7.35 -0.04
N ARG A 122 -14.14 6.66 -0.71
CA ARG A 122 -13.13 5.83 -0.02
C ARG A 122 -12.00 6.67 0.57
N ASP A 123 -11.55 7.67 -0.18
CA ASP A 123 -10.44 8.53 0.23
C ASP A 123 -10.80 9.40 1.45
N GLU A 124 -12.05 9.88 1.56
CA GLU A 124 -12.49 10.66 2.74
C GLU A 124 -12.60 9.81 4.01
N ALA A 125 -13.10 8.57 3.89
CA ALA A 125 -13.22 7.65 5.02
C ALA A 125 -11.84 7.19 5.53
N GLU A 126 -10.89 6.92 4.63
CA GLU A 126 -9.50 6.58 4.98
C GLU A 126 -8.77 7.76 5.63
N ASN A 127 -8.97 8.98 5.13
CA ASN A 127 -8.42 10.19 5.74
C ASN A 127 -8.98 10.44 7.16
N THR A 128 -10.27 10.19 7.37
CA THR A 128 -10.92 10.31 8.69
C THR A 128 -10.36 9.27 9.68
N PHE A 129 -10.14 8.04 9.22
CA PHE A 129 -9.54 6.99 10.03
C PHE A 129 -8.09 7.32 10.42
N LEU A 130 -7.30 7.81 9.46
CA LEU A 130 -5.91 8.22 9.68
C LEU A 130 -5.81 9.39 10.67
N GLN A 131 -6.67 10.40 10.53
CA GLN A 131 -6.76 11.51 11.48
C GLN A 131 -7.06 11.03 12.90
N LYS A 132 -7.99 10.08 13.06
CA LYS A 132 -8.32 9.53 14.38
C LYS A 132 -7.14 8.82 15.02
N ALA A 133 -6.38 8.03 14.25
CA ALA A 133 -5.16 7.38 14.74
C ALA A 133 -4.07 8.40 15.15
N MET A 134 -3.95 9.51 14.41
CA MET A 134 -3.01 10.60 14.70
C MET A 134 -3.35 11.35 15.99
N ASP A 135 -4.62 11.64 16.22
CA ASP A 135 -5.05 12.37 17.41
C ASP A 135 -4.81 11.53 18.67
N LEU A 136 -5.04 10.23 18.61
CA LEU A 136 -4.72 9.29 19.69
C LEU A 136 -3.20 9.18 19.92
N GLN A 137 -2.39 9.19 18.86
CA GLN A 137 -0.93 9.21 18.99
C GLN A 137 -0.42 10.52 19.63
N LYS A 138 -0.98 11.67 19.27
CA LYS A 138 -0.65 12.98 19.86
C LYS A 138 -1.05 13.08 21.33
N GLN A 139 -2.08 12.35 21.74
CA GLN A 139 -2.47 12.21 23.14
C GLN A 139 -1.49 11.34 23.95
N GLY A 140 -0.48 10.75 23.29
CA GLY A 140 0.58 9.97 23.93
C GLY A 140 0.21 8.51 24.16
N LEU A 141 -0.88 8.02 23.55
CA LEU A 141 -1.26 6.60 23.63
C LEU A 141 -0.24 5.73 22.88
N SER A 142 -0.01 4.53 23.41
CA SER A 142 0.82 3.53 22.76
C SER A 142 0.13 2.96 21.53
N ILE A 143 0.91 2.47 20.55
CA ILE A 143 0.41 1.83 19.32
C ILE A 143 -0.58 0.70 19.65
N ASP A 144 -0.34 -0.01 20.75
CA ASP A 144 -1.19 -1.08 21.27
C ASP A 144 -2.57 -0.60 21.73
N GLU A 145 -2.65 0.56 22.34
CA GLU A 145 -3.90 1.14 22.83
C GLU A 145 -4.70 1.74 21.68
N ILE A 146 -4.04 2.40 20.74
CA ILE A 146 -4.64 2.92 19.51
C ILE A 146 -5.28 1.77 18.70
N ALA A 147 -4.57 0.65 18.57
CA ALA A 147 -5.06 -0.56 17.90
C ALA A 147 -6.31 -1.14 18.59
N LYS A 148 -6.34 -1.17 19.93
CA LYS A 148 -7.52 -1.61 20.68
C LYS A 148 -8.71 -0.68 20.53
N GLU A 149 -8.46 0.63 20.52
CA GLU A 149 -9.51 1.65 20.44
C GLU A 149 -10.11 1.77 19.05
N LEU A 150 -9.31 1.51 18.01
CA LEU A 150 -9.74 1.47 16.61
C LEU A 150 -10.19 0.07 16.16
N ASN A 151 -10.08 -0.94 17.02
CA ASN A 151 -10.39 -2.34 16.72
C ASN A 151 -9.63 -2.87 15.50
N THR A 152 -8.37 -2.47 15.38
CA THR A 152 -7.46 -2.82 14.29
C THR A 152 -6.20 -3.51 14.82
N GLY A 153 -5.43 -4.13 13.93
CA GLY A 153 -4.17 -4.76 14.29
C GLY A 153 -3.13 -3.72 14.72
N LYS A 154 -2.25 -4.11 15.67
CA LYS A 154 -1.10 -3.28 16.08
C LYS A 154 -0.21 -2.92 14.89
N THR A 155 0.06 -3.92 14.05
CA THR A 155 0.84 -3.78 12.82
C THR A 155 0.16 -2.85 11.82
N GLU A 156 -1.17 -2.86 11.75
CA GLU A 156 -1.93 -2.01 10.83
C GLU A 156 -1.86 -0.53 11.25
N ILE A 157 -1.95 -0.23 12.55
CA ILE A 157 -1.76 1.13 13.07
C ILE A 157 -0.30 1.58 12.91
N GLU A 158 0.66 0.70 13.19
CA GLU A 158 2.08 1.01 13.01
C GLU A 158 2.39 1.35 11.55
N LEU A 159 1.86 0.55 10.63
CA LEU A 159 2.01 0.74 9.19
C LEU A 159 1.35 2.05 8.74
N LEU A 160 0.12 2.33 9.20
CA LEU A 160 -0.63 3.54 8.88
C LEU A 160 0.10 4.81 9.35
N LEU A 161 0.72 4.78 10.53
CA LEU A 161 1.48 5.92 11.05
C LEU A 161 2.83 6.09 10.33
N LYS A 162 3.51 4.99 9.96
CA LYS A 162 4.78 5.01 9.22
C LYS A 162 4.62 5.52 7.79
N PHE A 163 3.59 5.11 7.05
CA PHE A 163 3.38 5.55 5.66
C PHE A 163 3.30 7.08 5.52
N ARG A 164 2.78 7.79 6.53
CA ARG A 164 2.76 9.25 6.54
C ARG A 164 4.10 9.88 6.92
N GLN A 165 4.90 9.26 7.79
CA GLN A 165 6.20 9.82 8.17
C GLN A 165 7.16 9.95 6.98
N PHE A 166 6.93 9.19 5.91
CA PHE A 166 7.71 9.24 4.67
C PHE A 166 7.09 10.12 3.57
N GLN A 167 5.99 10.85 3.86
CA GLN A 167 5.31 11.76 2.94
C GLN A 167 5.64 13.23 3.28
#